data_AF-A0A819W9Y2-F1
#
_entry.id   AF-A0A819W9Y2-F1
#
_cell.length_a   1.000
_cell.length_b   1.000
_cell.length_c   1.000
_cell.angle_alpha   90.00
_cell.angle_beta   90.00
_cell.angle_gamma   90.00
#
_symmetry.space_group_name_H-M   'P 1'
#
loop_
_entity.id
_entity.type
_entity.pdbx_description
1 polymer ?
#
loop_
_entity_poly.entity_id
_entity_poly.type
_entity_poly.pdbx_seq_one_letter_code
_entity_poly.pdbx_strand_id
1 'polypeptide(L)'
;MWHIYARLDQQLPTTNNSSEGWHRAIQYSVRSHPSIYESIKDLKTEQHATLIMAKQLRSGSMKLRRRVKYELIDEQLQQLPSSFYIITRDM
;
A
#
# COMPACT_ATOMS: atom_id res chain seq x y z
N MET A 1 -7.90 -4.51 8.46
CA MET A 1 -6.79 -3.65 8.95
C MET A 1 -6.90 -3.61 10.48
N TRP A 2 -6.57 -4.70 11.19
CA TRP A 2 -7.04 -4.88 12.59
C TRP A 2 -6.02 -4.49 13.67
N HIS A 3 -4.75 -4.25 13.33
CA HIS A 3 -3.72 -3.84 14.30
C HIS A 3 -2.76 -2.82 13.69
N ILE A 4 -3.10 -1.53 13.80
CA ILE A 4 -2.26 -0.42 13.30
C ILE A 4 -0.92 -0.40 14.04
N TYR A 5 -0.92 -0.69 15.35
CA TYR A 5 0.30 -0.77 16.16
C TYR A 5 1.35 -1.75 15.58
N ALA A 6 0.93 -2.97 15.23
CA ALA A 6 1.86 -3.97 14.68
C ALA A 6 2.44 -3.56 13.32
N ARG A 7 1.69 -2.76 12.54
CA ARG A 7 2.17 -2.22 11.26
C ARG A 7 3.14 -1.07 11.46
N LEU A 8 2.91 -0.22 12.45
CA LEU A 8 3.85 0.85 12.80
C LEU A 8 5.19 0.28 13.24
N ASP A 9 5.18 -0.77 14.08
CA ASP A 9 6.38 -1.49 14.53
C ASP A 9 7.18 -2.07 13.34
N GLN A 10 6.48 -2.63 12.35
CA GLN A 10 7.08 -3.19 11.13
C GLN A 10 7.34 -2.15 10.02
N GLN A 11 7.13 -0.86 10.28
CA GLN A 11 7.23 0.23 9.30
C GLN A 11 6.42 -0.01 8.01
N LEU A 12 5.28 -0.67 8.15
CA LEU A 12 4.35 -0.96 7.06
C LEU A 12 3.35 0.19 6.86
N PRO A 13 2.76 0.33 5.65
CA PRO A 13 1.68 1.28 5.42
C PRO A 13 0.53 1.11 6.41
N THR A 14 0.09 2.25 6.96
CA THR A 14 -1.00 2.35 7.95
C THR A 14 -2.38 2.17 7.34
N THR A 15 -2.52 2.39 6.03
CA THR A 15 -3.75 2.19 5.25
C THR A 15 -3.56 1.15 4.14
N ASN A 16 -4.67 0.64 3.64
CA ASN A 16 -4.77 -0.28 2.51
C ASN A 16 -5.08 0.47 1.19
N ASN A 17 -4.93 1.80 1.14
CA ASN A 17 -5.31 2.65 0.00
C ASN A 17 -4.71 2.17 -1.33
N SER A 18 -3.46 1.70 -1.32
CA SER A 18 -2.80 1.18 -2.53
C SER A 18 -3.48 -0.09 -3.04
N SER A 19 -3.87 -1.01 -2.14
CA SER A 19 -4.61 -2.22 -2.54
C SER A 19 -6.03 -1.93 -3.00
N GLU A 20 -6.71 -0.95 -2.38
CA GLU A 20 -8.04 -0.52 -2.82
C GLU A 20 -7.98 0.16 -4.19
N GLY A 21 -6.98 1.01 -4.41
CA GLY A 21 -6.71 1.64 -5.70
C GLY A 21 -6.43 0.60 -6.78
N TRP A 22 -5.62 -0.41 -6.48
CA TRP A 22 -5.35 -1.53 -7.39
C TRP A 22 -6.61 -2.32 -7.71
N HIS A 23 -7.40 -2.69 -6.69
CA HIS A 23 -8.65 -3.40 -6.89
C HIS A 23 -9.64 -2.60 -7.75
N ARG A 24 -9.73 -1.28 -7.51
CA ARG A 24 -10.55 -0.37 -8.31
C ARG A 24 -10.07 -0.29 -9.77
N ALA A 25 -8.76 -0.24 -9.99
CA ALA A 25 -8.19 -0.26 -11.35
C ALA A 25 -8.56 -1.55 -12.09
N ILE A 26 -8.45 -2.71 -11.42
CA ILE A 26 -8.88 -3.99 -11.98
C ILE A 26 -10.37 -3.95 -12.32
N GLN A 27 -11.21 -3.52 -11.39
CA GLN A 27 -12.65 -3.45 -11.60
C GLN A 27 -13.04 -2.60 -12.81
N TYR A 28 -12.31 -1.51 -13.09
CA TYR A 28 -12.53 -0.71 -14.29
C TYR A 28 -11.93 -1.32 -15.56
N SER A 29 -10.83 -2.07 -15.44
CA SER A 29 -10.18 -2.70 -16.58
C SER A 29 -10.95 -3.92 -17.11
N VAL A 30 -11.64 -4.64 -16.21
CA VAL A 30 -12.42 -5.84 -16.54
C VAL A 30 -13.79 -5.43 -17.07
N ARG A 31 -14.20 -6.05 -18.17
CA ARG A 31 -15.52 -5.78 -18.80
C ARG A 31 -16.66 -6.20 -17.89
N SER A 32 -17.85 -5.65 -18.11
CA SER A 32 -19.07 -6.17 -17.47
C SER A 32 -19.40 -7.54 -18.06
N HIS A 33 -19.38 -8.59 -17.24
CA HIS A 33 -19.62 -10.00 -17.61
C HIS A 33 -18.64 -10.60 -18.64
N PRO A 34 -17.34 -10.68 -18.33
CA PRO A 34 -16.37 -11.30 -19.22
C PRO A 34 -16.54 -12.82 -19.24
N SER A 35 -16.26 -13.44 -20.38
CA SER A 35 -16.00 -14.88 -20.42
C SER A 35 -14.71 -15.22 -19.65
N ILE A 36 -14.55 -16.49 -19.25
CA ILE A 36 -13.34 -16.96 -18.56
C ILE A 36 -12.07 -16.61 -19.37
N TYR A 37 -12.12 -16.73 -20.70
CA TYR A 37 -10.99 -16.42 -21.56
C TYR A 37 -10.62 -14.94 -21.54
N GLU A 38 -11.62 -14.05 -21.56
CA GLU A 38 -11.42 -12.61 -21.43
C GLU A 38 -10.85 -12.26 -20.06
N SER A 39 -11.37 -12.86 -18.98
CA SER A 39 -10.81 -12.66 -17.64
C SER A 39 -9.35 -13.06 -17.55
N ILE A 40 -8.96 -14.19 -18.15
CA ILE A 40 -7.56 -14.65 -18.18
C ILE A 40 -6.68 -13.63 -18.93
N LYS A 41 -7.18 -13.10 -20.06
CA LYS A 41 -6.44 -12.11 -20.85
C LYS A 41 -6.24 -10.80 -20.07
N ASP A 42 -7.28 -10.32 -19.41
CA ASP A 42 -7.23 -9.09 -18.61
C ASP A 42 -6.26 -9.26 -17.43
N LEU A 43 -6.34 -10.39 -16.71
CA LEU A 43 -5.43 -10.71 -15.60
C LEU A 43 -3.97 -10.83 -16.05
N LYS A 44 -3.69 -11.42 -17.21
CA LYS A 44 -2.31 -11.47 -17.76
C LYS A 44 -1.78 -10.07 -18.07
N THR A 45 -2.64 -9.18 -18.56
CA THR A 45 -2.27 -7.79 -18.86
C THR A 45 -1.91 -7.05 -17.57
N GLU A 46 -2.75 -7.18 -16.53
CA GLU A 46 -2.49 -6.58 -15.22
C GLU A 46 -1.24 -7.16 -14.55
N GLN A 47 -1.03 -8.47 -14.65
CA GLN A 47 0.17 -9.13 -14.15
C GLN A 47 1.43 -8.57 -14.83
N HIS A 48 1.39 -8.38 -16.15
CA HIS A 48 2.51 -7.83 -16.90
C HIS A 48 2.86 -6.40 -16.44
N ALA A 49 1.85 -5.53 -16.31
CA ALA A 49 2.04 -4.16 -15.81
C ALA A 49 2.62 -4.16 -14.38
N THR A 50 2.09 -5.02 -13.50
CA THR A 50 2.57 -5.17 -12.12
C THR A 50 4.04 -5.62 -12.07
N LEU A 51 4.44 -6.57 -12.92
CA LEU A 51 5.81 -7.06 -12.98
C LEU A 51 6.80 -5.99 -13.45
N ILE A 52 6.40 -5.17 -14.43
CA ILE A 52 7.20 -4.03 -14.88
C ILE A 52 7.38 -3.03 -13.74
N MET A 53 6.28 -2.66 -13.06
CA MET A 53 6.33 -1.73 -11.92
C MET A 53 7.24 -2.25 -10.81
N ALA A 54 7.13 -3.54 -10.45
CA ALA A 54 7.99 -4.18 -9.46
C ALA A 54 9.47 -4.20 -9.90
N LYS A 55 9.75 -4.42 -11.19
CA LYS A 55 11.12 -4.37 -11.72
C LYS A 55 11.70 -2.95 -11.63
N GLN A 56 10.93 -1.94 -11.97
CA GLN A 56 11.35 -0.52 -11.88
C GLN A 56 11.57 -0.07 -10.43
N LEU A 57 10.76 -0.55 -9.48
CA LEU A 57 10.99 -0.34 -8.06
C LEU A 57 12.30 -0.98 -7.60
N ARG A 58 12.52 -2.27 -7.94
CA ARG A 58 13.74 -2.99 -7.58
C ARG A 58 14.99 -2.40 -8.18
N SER A 59 14.92 -1.84 -9.39
CA SER A 59 16.06 -1.18 -10.04
C SER A 59 16.32 0.24 -9.52
N GLY A 60 15.48 0.76 -8.61
CA GLY A 60 15.55 2.15 -8.13
C GLY A 60 15.21 3.20 -9.20
N SER A 61 14.78 2.77 -10.39
CA SER A 61 14.44 3.65 -11.52
C SER A 61 13.13 4.38 -11.30
N MET A 62 12.26 3.86 -10.44
CA MET A 62 11.03 4.53 -10.02
C MET A 62 11.16 5.02 -8.58
N LYS A 63 11.13 6.35 -8.39
CA LYS A 63 10.91 6.97 -7.09
C LYS A 63 9.43 7.35 -6.97
N LEU A 64 8.69 6.64 -6.13
CA LEU A 64 7.34 7.06 -5.74
C LEU A 64 7.49 8.33 -4.88
N ARG A 65 7.25 9.50 -5.49
CA ARG A 65 7.36 10.77 -4.77
C ARG A 65 6.18 10.90 -3.80
N ARG A 66 6.43 10.64 -2.52
CA ARG A 66 5.47 10.96 -1.46
C ARG A 66 5.45 12.47 -1.25
N ARG A 67 4.31 12.97 -0.77
CA ARG A 67 4.20 14.37 -0.33
C ARG A 67 4.81 14.46 1.06
N VAL A 68 5.66 15.46 1.29
CA VAL A 68 6.34 15.72 2.56
C VAL A 68 5.39 15.67 3.77
N LYS A 69 4.18 16.22 3.63
CA LYS A 69 3.18 16.19 4.71
C LYS A 69 2.84 14.78 5.22
N TYR A 70 2.88 13.76 4.36
CA TYR A 70 2.57 12.38 4.74
C TYR A 70 3.78 11.68 5.37
N GLU A 71 4.99 12.09 4.99
CA GLU A 71 6.22 11.62 5.65
C GLU A 71 6.27 12.12 7.10
N LEU A 72 5.96 13.41 7.31
CA LEU A 72 5.88 14.01 8.64
C LEU A 72 4.83 13.32 9.54
N ILE A 73 3.67 12.99 8.98
CA ILE A 73 2.62 12.28 9.73
C ILE A 73 3.07 10.86 10.10
N ASP A 74 3.73 10.13 9.19
CA ASP A 74 4.24 8.78 9.47
C ASP A 74 5.30 8.83 10.59
N GLU A 75 6.19 9.82 10.59
CA GLU A 75 7.18 10.03 11.66
C GLU A 75 6.51 10.30 13.01
N GLN A 76 5.49 11.17 13.04
CA GLN A 76 4.73 11.43 14.27
C GLN A 76 4.02 10.18 14.77
N LEU A 77 3.41 9.40 13.88
CA LEU A 77 2.75 8.14 14.22
C LEU A 77 3.71 7.10 14.79
N GLN A 78 4.96 7.06 14.32
CA GLN A 78 5.99 6.16 14.87
C GLN A 78 6.41 6.53 16.31
N GLN A 79 6.33 7.80 16.69
CA GLN A 79 6.72 8.25 18.04
C GLN A 79 5.61 8.08 19.08
N LEU A 80 4.35 8.01 18.66
CA LEU A 80 3.20 7.90 19.56
C LEU A 80 3.26 6.71 20.53
N PRO A 81 3.59 5.47 20.11
CA PRO A 81 3.60 4.33 21.03
C PRO A 81 4.58 4.51 22.19
N SER A 82 5.76 5.06 21.93
CA SER A 82 6.77 5.36 22.96
C SER A 82 6.27 6.42 23.93
N SER A 83 5.63 7.48 23.43
CA SER A 83 5.05 8.53 24.26
C SER A 83 3.95 7.98 25.19
N PHE A 84 3.04 7.16 24.67
CA PHE A 84 2.00 6.50 25.47
C PHE A 84 2.56 5.56 26.54
N TYR A 85 3.64 4.84 26.24
CA TYR A 85 4.28 3.92 27.20
C TYR A 85 4.96 4.65 28.36
N ILE A 86 5.51 5.85 28.12
CA ILE A 86 6.11 6.68 29.18
C ILE A 86 5.01 7.19 30.12
N ILE A 87 3.93 7.73 29.57
CA ILE A 87 2.81 8.30 30.36
C ILE A 87 2.15 7.24 31.25
N THR A 88 2.00 6.00 30.77
CA THR A 88 1.37 4.91 31.53
C THR A 88 2.28 4.26 32.56
N ARG A 89 3.59 4.51 32.52
CA ARG A 89 4.57 3.98 33.48
C ARG A 89 4.86 4.93 34.64
N ASP A 90 4.60 6.22 34.44
CA ASP A 90 4.76 7.30 35.42
C ASP A 90 3.44 7.66 36.17
N MET A 91 2.33 6.94 35.90
CA MET A 91 1.08 6.97 36.68
C MET A 91 0.96 5.73 37.56
#